data_AF-A0A644Y5Z6-F1
#
_entry.id   AF-A0A644Y5Z6-F1
#
_cell.length_a   1.000
_cell.length_b   1.000
_cell.length_c   1.000
_cell.angle_alpha   90.00
_cell.angle_beta   90.00
_cell.angle_gamma   90.00
#
_symmetry.space_group_name_H-M   'P 1'
#
loop_
_entity.id
_entity.type
_entity.pdbx_description
1 polymer ?
#
loop_
_entity_poly.entity_id
_entity_poly.type
_entity_poly.pdbx_seq_one_letter_code
_entity_poly.pdbx_strand_id
1 'polypeptide(L)'
;MLEKEKLTYEKMMQSRIWPFISKLIREFNIKPVLSYVISYSDKTDDDYASNQFPLNEFKLHASEILDVGGEIAFHGYSMRPLGLEGQLLDVGWFVPWPSIEKIREAWEVAKSPVARFFPSYDISTYMPPQGRIAPEILAILPEWDQNIEVIPLTCRREVADQWIRDMERDDENPEFFYYTLVSCHDGLAWTARNTLLSHGMVSMTLNMNQVLQTSGKSFAKWSSELLQAMKTLQEYPALQQTTIREAAVRIEQTQKATYRYKDMEDFIDVEIGEGFEGMQLAIRSSIPLLPGEGYSIATYSHDMYLVTLQQAKIKILK
;
A
#
# COMPACT_ATOMS: atom_id res chain seq x y z
N MET A 1 -17.16 32.52 -21.00
CA MET A 1 -16.55 31.52 -21.89
C MET A 1 -15.16 31.21 -21.34
N LEU A 2 -15.03 30.13 -20.58
CA LEU A 2 -13.73 29.59 -20.17
C LEU A 2 -13.57 28.31 -20.97
N GLU A 3 -12.76 28.37 -22.03
CA GLU A 3 -12.23 27.16 -22.65
C GLU A 3 -11.45 26.42 -21.56
N LYS A 4 -12.06 25.36 -21.02
CA LYS A 4 -11.37 24.41 -20.15
C LYS A 4 -10.29 23.77 -21.00
N GLU A 5 -9.05 24.24 -20.89
CA GLU A 5 -7.88 23.52 -21.40
C GLU A 5 -7.95 22.07 -20.86
N LYS A 6 -8.26 21.12 -21.74
CA LYS A 6 -8.00 19.71 -21.48
C LYS A 6 -6.49 19.54 -21.53
N LEU A 7 -5.82 19.70 -20.39
CA LEU A 7 -4.41 19.32 -20.24
C LEU A 7 -4.28 17.82 -20.59
N THR A 8 -3.29 17.47 -21.41
CA THR A 8 -2.93 16.06 -21.65
C THR A 8 -2.46 15.40 -20.35
N TYR A 9 -2.50 14.07 -20.28
CA TYR A 9 -2.01 13.31 -19.13
C TYR A 9 -0.63 13.79 -18.66
N GLU A 10 0.32 13.87 -19.60
CA GLU A 10 1.69 14.30 -19.37
C GLU A 10 1.74 15.73 -18.80
N LYS A 11 1.02 16.67 -19.42
CA LYS A 11 0.97 18.05 -18.93
C LYS A 11 0.35 18.15 -17.54
N MET A 12 -0.67 17.35 -17.22
CA MET A 12 -1.27 17.36 -15.88
C MET A 12 -0.31 16.77 -14.84
N MET A 13 0.34 15.65 -15.18
CA MET A 13 1.36 15.02 -14.33
C MET A 13 2.47 16.01 -13.99
N GLN A 14 3.06 16.63 -15.02
CA GLN A 14 4.19 17.55 -14.86
C GLN A 14 3.80 18.86 -14.17
N SER A 15 2.66 19.48 -14.53
CA SER A 15 2.34 20.84 -14.07
C SER A 15 1.55 20.90 -12.76
N ARG A 16 0.87 19.80 -12.36
CA ARG A 16 -0.02 19.83 -11.19
C ARG A 16 0.21 18.68 -10.23
N ILE A 17 0.16 17.44 -10.71
CA ILE A 17 0.14 16.28 -9.83
C ILE A 17 1.50 16.05 -9.19
N TRP A 18 2.55 15.95 -10.00
CA TRP A 18 3.89 15.68 -9.48
C TRP A 18 4.38 16.79 -8.54
N PRO A 19 4.27 18.10 -8.88
CA PRO A 19 4.61 19.17 -7.95
C PRO A 19 3.86 19.09 -6.61
N PHE A 20 2.59 18.63 -6.63
CA PHE A 20 1.81 18.42 -5.43
C PHE A 20 2.29 17.22 -4.61
N ILE A 21 2.59 16.08 -5.24
CA ILE A 21 3.20 14.92 -4.57
C ILE A 21 4.55 15.30 -3.94
N SER A 22 5.44 15.96 -4.69
CA SER A 22 6.74 16.41 -4.15
C SER A 22 6.55 17.41 -3.00
N LYS A 23 5.50 18.24 -3.02
CA LYS A 23 5.13 19.09 -1.88
C LYS A 23 4.74 18.25 -0.66
N LEU A 24 3.88 17.24 -0.83
CA LEU A 24 3.47 16.37 0.28
C LEU A 24 4.66 15.63 0.90
N ILE A 25 5.57 15.11 0.08
CA ILE A 25 6.81 14.47 0.51
C ILE A 25 7.62 15.42 1.40
N ARG A 26 7.85 16.66 0.94
CA ARG A 26 8.62 17.65 1.72
C ARG A 26 7.92 18.15 2.99
N GLU A 27 6.61 18.38 2.94
CA GLU A 27 5.85 18.98 4.05
C GLU A 27 5.55 17.97 5.16
N PHE A 28 5.31 16.70 4.79
CA PHE A 28 4.84 15.68 5.73
C PHE A 28 5.80 14.49 5.89
N ASN A 29 6.95 14.51 5.21
CA ASN A 29 7.97 13.45 5.25
C ASN A 29 7.38 12.06 4.94
N ILE A 30 6.46 11.97 3.97
CA ILE A 30 5.81 10.71 3.60
C ILE A 30 6.75 9.80 2.83
N LYS A 31 6.55 8.49 3.00
CA LYS A 31 7.13 7.43 2.17
C LYS A 31 6.08 6.92 1.18
N PRO A 32 5.97 7.52 -0.01
CA PRO A 32 4.97 7.13 -1.00
C PRO A 32 5.29 5.77 -1.63
N VAL A 33 4.24 5.09 -2.10
CA VAL A 33 4.34 3.95 -3.01
C VAL A 33 3.90 4.38 -4.40
N LEU A 34 4.81 4.31 -5.37
CA LEU A 34 4.53 4.58 -6.77
C LEU A 34 4.11 3.28 -7.44
N SER A 35 2.83 3.18 -7.84
CA SER A 35 2.33 2.10 -8.68
C SER A 35 2.12 2.58 -10.11
N TYR A 36 2.53 1.77 -11.10
CA TYR A 36 2.45 2.11 -12.51
C TYR A 36 1.87 0.96 -13.35
N VAL A 37 1.42 1.32 -14.55
CA VAL A 37 0.96 0.42 -15.60
C VAL A 37 1.66 0.82 -16.90
N ILE A 38 2.04 -0.15 -17.74
CA ILE A 38 2.75 0.14 -19.00
C ILE A 38 1.80 0.72 -20.04
N SER A 39 0.58 0.21 -20.09
CA SER A 39 -0.38 0.51 -21.14
C SER A 39 -1.79 0.62 -20.58
N TYR A 40 -2.57 1.57 -21.10
CA TYR A 40 -4.02 1.63 -20.86
C TYR A 40 -4.82 0.86 -21.92
N SER A 41 -4.14 0.10 -22.78
CA SER A 41 -4.76 -0.77 -23.78
C SER A 41 -5.74 -1.76 -23.14
N ASP A 42 -6.78 -2.09 -23.89
CA ASP A 42 -7.73 -3.14 -23.56
C ASP A 42 -7.34 -4.53 -24.08
N LYS A 43 -6.23 -4.62 -24.82
CA LYS A 43 -5.74 -5.86 -25.40
C LYS A 43 -4.89 -6.66 -24.41
N THR A 44 -5.13 -7.97 -24.38
CA THR A 44 -4.35 -8.98 -23.63
C THR A 44 -3.40 -9.79 -24.52
N ASP A 45 -3.52 -9.66 -25.84
CA ASP A 45 -2.65 -10.27 -26.86
C ASP A 45 -1.93 -9.18 -27.68
N ASP A 46 -1.33 -8.22 -26.97
CA ASP A 46 -0.55 -7.14 -27.57
C ASP A 46 0.88 -7.63 -27.87
N ASP A 47 1.55 -7.02 -28.85
CA ASP A 47 2.98 -7.30 -29.12
C ASP A 47 3.90 -6.68 -28.06
N TYR A 48 3.31 -6.09 -27.01
CA TYR A 48 3.95 -5.42 -25.87
C TYR A 48 4.95 -4.29 -26.23
N ALA A 49 4.96 -3.86 -27.49
CA ALA A 49 5.84 -2.81 -28.02
C ALA A 49 5.39 -1.38 -27.66
N SER A 50 4.79 -1.20 -26.47
CA SER A 50 4.19 0.09 -26.07
C SER A 50 5.26 1.19 -25.95
N ASN A 51 5.41 1.97 -27.03
CA ASN A 51 6.17 3.23 -27.05
C ASN A 51 5.45 4.36 -26.26
N GLN A 52 4.32 4.05 -25.61
CA GLN A 52 3.49 5.05 -24.92
C GLN A 52 3.86 5.22 -23.45
N PHE A 53 4.62 4.30 -22.86
CA PHE A 53 5.05 4.44 -21.47
C PHE A 53 6.13 5.54 -21.37
N PRO A 54 5.89 6.62 -20.59
CA PRO A 54 6.80 7.75 -20.51
C PRO A 54 8.02 7.42 -19.64
N LEU A 55 8.99 6.71 -20.23
CA LEU A 55 10.14 6.13 -19.51
C LEU A 55 11.00 7.17 -18.78
N ASN A 56 11.18 8.36 -19.35
CA ASN A 56 12.00 9.40 -18.74
C ASN A 56 11.33 10.00 -17.50
N GLU A 57 10.02 10.28 -17.60
CA GLU A 57 9.19 10.74 -16.50
C GLU A 57 9.09 9.67 -15.42
N PHE A 58 8.89 8.41 -15.80
CA PHE A 58 8.91 7.29 -14.86
C PHE A 58 10.24 7.23 -14.12
N LYS A 59 11.38 7.28 -14.82
CA LYS A 59 12.70 7.28 -14.20
C LYS A 59 12.85 8.42 -13.20
N LEU A 60 12.49 9.64 -13.59
CA LEU A 60 12.58 10.82 -12.71
C LEU A 60 11.73 10.64 -11.45
N HIS A 61 10.46 10.27 -11.64
CA HIS A 61 9.52 10.10 -10.54
C HIS A 61 9.94 8.95 -9.61
N ALA A 62 10.32 7.81 -10.16
CA ALA A 62 10.80 6.66 -9.41
C ALA A 62 12.06 6.98 -8.61
N SER A 63 13.03 7.71 -9.18
CA SER A 63 14.21 8.20 -8.44
C SER A 63 13.81 9.04 -7.23
N GLU A 64 12.94 10.03 -7.39
CA GLU A 64 12.48 10.88 -6.28
C GLU A 64 11.77 10.09 -5.17
N ILE A 65 11.01 9.04 -5.54
CA ILE A 65 10.32 8.16 -4.59
C ILE A 65 11.33 7.32 -3.81
N LEU A 66 12.29 6.72 -4.49
CA LEU A 66 13.32 5.90 -3.85
C LEU A 66 14.26 6.75 -2.96
N ASP A 67 14.58 7.99 -3.35
CA ASP A 67 15.44 8.89 -2.60
C ASP A 67 14.89 9.23 -1.20
N VAL A 68 13.55 9.17 -1.02
CA VAL A 68 12.89 9.38 0.28
C VAL A 68 12.54 8.09 1.00
N GLY A 69 13.07 6.95 0.55
CA GLY A 69 12.79 5.63 1.10
C GLY A 69 11.37 5.14 0.81
N GLY A 70 10.76 5.62 -0.27
CA GLY A 70 9.49 5.10 -0.80
C GLY A 70 9.66 3.76 -1.51
N GLU A 71 8.58 3.31 -2.13
CA GLU A 71 8.50 1.98 -2.76
C GLU A 71 7.98 2.09 -4.19
N ILE A 72 8.49 1.26 -5.09
CA ILE A 72 7.93 1.07 -6.42
C ILE A 72 7.15 -0.24 -6.40
N ALA A 73 5.85 -0.14 -6.66
CA ALA A 73 4.98 -1.27 -6.94
C ALA A 73 4.57 -1.22 -8.41
N PHE A 74 3.91 -2.27 -8.91
CA PHE A 74 3.32 -2.21 -10.24
C PHE A 74 1.93 -2.82 -10.26
N HIS A 75 1.13 -2.36 -11.23
CA HIS A 75 -0.28 -2.71 -11.40
C HIS A 75 -0.51 -3.68 -12.57
N GLY A 76 0.56 -4.28 -13.11
CA GLY A 76 0.55 -5.10 -14.32
C GLY A 76 0.92 -4.35 -15.59
N TYR A 77 0.94 -5.07 -16.73
CA TYR A 77 1.17 -4.46 -18.05
C TYR A 77 0.05 -3.47 -18.41
N SER A 78 -1.19 -3.87 -18.15
CA SER A 78 -2.39 -3.09 -18.38
C SER A 78 -3.30 -3.11 -17.16
N MET A 79 -4.38 -2.33 -17.21
CA MET A 79 -5.39 -2.30 -16.15
C MET A 79 -6.31 -3.55 -16.15
N ARG A 80 -5.86 -4.66 -16.74
CA ARG A 80 -6.62 -5.90 -16.91
C ARG A 80 -6.24 -6.91 -15.83
N PRO A 81 -7.21 -7.39 -15.03
CA PRO A 81 -6.99 -8.52 -14.14
C PRO A 81 -6.35 -9.71 -14.87
N LEU A 82 -5.48 -10.45 -14.19
CA LEU A 82 -4.81 -11.62 -14.76
C LEU A 82 -5.70 -12.86 -14.59
N GLY A 83 -5.99 -13.53 -15.70
CA GLY A 83 -6.84 -14.72 -15.73
C GLY A 83 -7.21 -15.13 -17.17
N LEU A 84 -7.40 -16.43 -17.37
CA LEU A 84 -7.88 -17.01 -18.62
C LEU A 84 -9.42 -17.01 -18.67
N GLU A 85 -9.96 -17.39 -19.83
CA GLU A 85 -11.40 -17.50 -20.02
C GLU A 85 -12.02 -18.46 -18.99
N GLY A 86 -13.08 -18.01 -18.32
CA GLY A 86 -13.78 -18.77 -17.29
C GLY A 86 -13.15 -18.76 -15.89
N GLN A 87 -11.95 -18.20 -15.71
CA GLN A 87 -11.30 -18.13 -14.38
C GLN A 87 -11.77 -16.92 -13.54
N LEU A 88 -12.21 -15.85 -14.20
CA LEU A 88 -12.79 -14.67 -13.59
C LEU A 88 -14.13 -14.36 -14.24
N LEU A 89 -14.99 -13.62 -13.53
CA LEU A 89 -16.25 -13.14 -14.07
C LEU A 89 -16.01 -12.10 -15.18
N ASP A 90 -16.78 -12.18 -16.26
CA ASP A 90 -16.73 -11.22 -17.39
C ASP A 90 -17.41 -9.89 -17.04
N VAL A 91 -16.89 -9.22 -16.03
CA VAL A 91 -17.38 -7.96 -15.48
C VAL A 91 -16.23 -6.99 -15.24
N GLY A 92 -16.59 -5.71 -15.07
CA GLY A 92 -15.61 -4.66 -14.82
C GLY A 92 -14.66 -4.51 -16.00
N TRP A 93 -13.36 -4.59 -15.74
CA TRP A 93 -12.32 -4.38 -16.74
C TRP A 93 -11.64 -5.69 -17.13
N PHE A 94 -12.20 -6.85 -16.76
CA PHE A 94 -11.63 -8.12 -17.16
C PHE A 94 -11.82 -8.36 -18.66
N VAL A 95 -10.72 -8.78 -19.28
CA VAL A 95 -10.66 -9.36 -20.62
C VAL A 95 -9.76 -10.58 -20.46
N PRO A 96 -10.19 -11.79 -20.85
CA PRO A 96 -9.37 -12.99 -20.74
C PRO A 96 -8.02 -12.84 -21.43
N TRP A 97 -6.98 -13.36 -20.79
CA TRP A 97 -5.69 -13.54 -21.43
C TRP A 97 -5.71 -14.81 -22.27
N PRO A 98 -5.05 -14.83 -23.44
CA PRO A 98 -5.09 -15.97 -24.35
C PRO A 98 -4.34 -17.19 -23.81
N SER A 99 -3.30 -16.99 -22.99
CA SER A 99 -2.54 -18.08 -22.37
C SER A 99 -1.73 -17.60 -21.15
N ILE A 100 -1.19 -18.57 -20.40
CA ILE A 100 -0.29 -18.33 -19.27
C ILE A 100 1.02 -17.68 -19.74
N GLU A 101 1.53 -18.07 -20.91
CA GLU A 101 2.74 -17.50 -21.51
C GLU A 101 2.55 -16.01 -21.81
N LYS A 102 1.37 -15.61 -22.30
CA LYS A 102 1.06 -14.19 -22.54
C LYS A 102 0.94 -13.40 -21.24
N ILE A 103 0.40 -14.00 -20.18
CA ILE A 103 0.46 -13.39 -18.84
C ILE A 103 1.91 -13.20 -18.40
N ARG A 104 2.79 -14.19 -18.61
CA ARG A 104 4.23 -14.09 -18.31
C ARG A 104 4.91 -12.96 -19.06
N GLU A 105 4.72 -12.92 -20.37
CA GLU A 105 5.33 -11.90 -21.24
C GLU A 105 4.91 -10.51 -20.78
N ALA A 106 3.62 -10.30 -20.51
CA ALA A 106 3.11 -9.04 -19.99
C ALA A 106 3.70 -8.69 -18.61
N TRP A 107 3.85 -9.68 -17.74
CA TRP A 107 4.44 -9.52 -16.42
C TRP A 107 5.90 -9.03 -16.50
N GLU A 108 6.73 -9.68 -17.32
CA GLU A 108 8.13 -9.30 -17.53
C GLU A 108 8.25 -7.91 -18.16
N VAL A 109 7.42 -7.61 -19.16
CA VAL A 109 7.37 -6.28 -19.78
C VAL A 109 7.01 -5.23 -18.74
N ALA A 110 6.05 -5.52 -17.85
CA ALA A 110 5.65 -4.62 -16.79
C ALA A 110 6.81 -4.29 -15.84
N LYS A 111 7.67 -5.25 -15.50
CA LYS A 111 8.83 -5.05 -14.62
C LYS A 111 10.03 -4.42 -15.33
N SER A 112 10.09 -4.50 -16.66
CA SER A 112 11.27 -4.08 -17.44
C SER A 112 11.73 -2.63 -17.21
N PRO A 113 10.88 -1.61 -16.97
CA PRO A 113 11.37 -0.25 -16.71
C PRO A 113 12.17 -0.15 -15.41
N VAL A 114 11.74 -0.84 -14.36
CA VAL A 114 12.44 -0.86 -13.07
C VAL A 114 13.75 -1.60 -13.21
N ALA A 115 13.74 -2.80 -13.79
CA ALA A 115 14.96 -3.57 -14.04
C ALA A 115 16.00 -2.79 -14.86
N ARG A 116 15.53 -1.98 -15.82
CA ARG A 116 16.38 -1.13 -16.66
C ARG A 116 17.03 0.03 -15.91
N PHE A 117 16.28 0.73 -15.06
CA PHE A 117 16.75 1.97 -14.43
C PHE A 117 17.27 1.79 -13.00
N PHE A 118 16.81 0.74 -12.31
CA PHE A 118 17.10 0.44 -10.91
C PHE A 118 17.42 -1.05 -10.76
N PRO A 119 18.51 -1.56 -11.37
CA PRO A 119 18.79 -3.01 -11.44
C PRO A 119 19.07 -3.67 -10.07
N SER A 120 19.30 -2.88 -9.03
CA SER A 120 19.46 -3.36 -7.65
C SER A 120 18.17 -3.25 -6.83
N TYR A 121 17.07 -2.85 -7.45
CA TYR A 121 15.77 -2.75 -6.81
C TYR A 121 14.86 -3.88 -7.30
N ASP A 122 14.52 -4.76 -6.38
CA ASP A 122 13.53 -5.81 -6.61
C ASP A 122 12.14 -5.30 -6.21
N ILE A 123 11.20 -5.36 -7.16
CA ILE A 123 9.80 -5.05 -6.87
C ILE A 123 9.24 -6.20 -6.03
N SER A 124 8.74 -5.89 -4.83
CA SER A 124 8.14 -6.87 -3.92
C SER A 124 6.63 -6.81 -3.85
N THR A 125 6.01 -5.81 -4.47
CA THR A 125 4.60 -5.51 -4.31
C THR A 125 3.92 -5.44 -5.66
N TYR A 126 2.95 -6.33 -5.84
CA TYR A 126 2.07 -6.35 -7.00
C TYR A 126 0.67 -5.92 -6.56
N MET A 127 0.13 -4.89 -7.21
CA MET A 127 -1.23 -4.43 -6.98
C MET A 127 -2.13 -5.01 -8.07
N PRO A 128 -3.00 -5.99 -7.82
CA PRO A 128 -3.84 -6.55 -8.87
C PRO A 128 -4.85 -5.51 -9.38
N PRO A 129 -5.03 -5.35 -10.71
CA PRO A 129 -6.08 -4.51 -11.26
C PRO A 129 -7.45 -4.84 -10.69
N GLN A 130 -8.14 -3.80 -10.21
CA GLN A 130 -9.40 -3.94 -9.49
C GLN A 130 -9.36 -4.92 -8.29
N GLY A 131 -8.20 -5.28 -7.73
CA GLY A 131 -8.10 -6.31 -6.67
C GLY A 131 -8.47 -7.71 -7.16
N ARG A 132 -8.24 -8.02 -8.44
CA ARG A 132 -8.60 -9.30 -9.07
C ARG A 132 -7.38 -9.95 -9.73
N ILE A 133 -7.23 -11.23 -9.44
CA ILE A 133 -6.30 -12.17 -10.06
C ILE A 133 -6.92 -13.55 -9.95
N ALA A 134 -6.84 -14.37 -11.00
CA ALA A 134 -7.33 -15.74 -10.93
C ALA A 134 -6.46 -16.55 -9.93
N PRO A 135 -7.06 -17.38 -9.04
CA PRO A 135 -6.31 -18.20 -8.08
C PRO A 135 -5.23 -19.06 -8.73
N GLU A 136 -5.50 -19.60 -9.93
CA GLU A 136 -4.57 -20.43 -10.68
C GLU A 136 -3.34 -19.63 -11.15
N ILE A 137 -3.50 -18.34 -11.47
CA ILE A 137 -2.39 -17.46 -11.82
C ILE A 137 -1.58 -17.11 -10.59
N LEU A 138 -2.25 -16.89 -9.46
CA LEU A 138 -1.58 -16.61 -8.20
C LEU A 138 -0.70 -17.81 -7.76
N ALA A 139 -1.21 -19.04 -7.90
CA ALA A 139 -0.49 -20.25 -7.50
C ALA A 139 0.80 -20.52 -8.28
N ILE A 140 0.86 -20.12 -9.55
CA ILE A 140 2.07 -20.28 -10.38
C ILE A 140 3.02 -19.08 -10.29
N LEU A 141 2.58 -17.97 -9.67
CA LEU A 141 3.34 -16.73 -9.62
C LEU A 141 4.74 -16.88 -8.98
N PRO A 142 4.93 -17.68 -7.91
CA PRO A 142 6.26 -17.91 -7.33
C PRO A 142 7.24 -18.63 -8.28
N GLU A 143 6.76 -19.36 -9.29
CA GLU A 143 7.63 -20.11 -10.21
C GLU A 143 8.39 -19.19 -11.18
N TRP A 144 7.85 -18.01 -11.49
CA TRP A 144 8.46 -17.08 -12.43
C TRP A 144 8.86 -15.73 -11.80
N ASP A 145 8.40 -15.40 -10.59
CA ASP A 145 8.75 -14.15 -9.90
C ASP A 145 8.74 -14.33 -8.38
N GLN A 146 9.89 -14.71 -7.84
CA GLN A 146 10.09 -14.97 -6.41
C GLN A 146 10.19 -13.70 -5.57
N ASN A 147 10.22 -12.52 -6.20
CA ASN A 147 10.41 -11.27 -5.48
C ASN A 147 9.10 -10.72 -4.93
N ILE A 148 7.94 -11.10 -5.47
CA ILE A 148 6.65 -10.62 -4.98
C ILE A 148 6.32 -11.28 -3.65
N GLU A 149 6.13 -10.43 -2.65
CA GLU A 149 5.83 -10.83 -1.27
C GLU A 149 4.50 -10.23 -0.79
N VAL A 150 4.06 -9.11 -1.37
CA VAL A 150 2.91 -8.35 -0.86
C VAL A 150 1.89 -8.06 -1.96
N ILE A 151 0.62 -8.35 -1.65
CA ILE A 151 -0.53 -8.12 -2.54
C ILE A 151 -1.51 -7.17 -1.86
N PRO A 152 -1.51 -5.86 -2.22
CA PRO A 152 -2.43 -4.91 -1.66
C PRO A 152 -3.83 -5.07 -2.27
N LEU A 153 -4.85 -5.16 -1.43
CA LEU A 153 -6.25 -5.35 -1.80
C LEU A 153 -7.14 -4.22 -1.27
N THR A 154 -8.25 -3.96 -1.95
CA THR A 154 -9.21 -2.94 -1.52
C THR A 154 -10.03 -3.44 -0.33
N CYS A 155 -10.32 -2.57 0.63
CA CYS A 155 -11.19 -2.89 1.78
C CYS A 155 -12.68 -3.07 1.42
N ARG A 156 -13.04 -2.91 0.14
CA ARG A 156 -14.43 -2.98 -0.33
C ARG A 156 -14.53 -3.76 -1.64
N ARG A 157 -15.61 -4.55 -1.74
CA ARG A 157 -16.03 -5.24 -2.95
C ARG A 157 -16.85 -4.31 -3.85
N GLU A 158 -16.42 -4.15 -5.09
CA GLU A 158 -17.14 -3.58 -6.23
C GLU A 158 -17.65 -4.64 -7.20
N VAL A 159 -16.94 -5.77 -7.35
CA VAL A 159 -17.36 -6.92 -8.17
C VAL A 159 -17.19 -8.24 -7.43
N ALA A 160 -18.01 -9.25 -7.75
CA ALA A 160 -18.22 -10.43 -6.90
C ALA A 160 -16.95 -11.28 -6.66
N ASP A 161 -16.05 -11.35 -7.64
CA ASP A 161 -14.82 -12.14 -7.64
C ASP A 161 -13.57 -11.32 -7.28
N GLN A 162 -13.75 -10.14 -6.67
CA GLN A 162 -12.66 -9.40 -6.05
C GLN A 162 -12.18 -10.08 -4.77
N TRP A 163 -10.86 -10.15 -4.64
CA TRP A 163 -10.20 -10.61 -3.44
C TRP A 163 -10.38 -9.59 -2.33
N ILE A 164 -10.83 -10.08 -1.18
CA ILE A 164 -10.87 -9.33 0.07
C ILE A 164 -10.27 -10.25 1.11
N ARG A 165 -9.15 -9.83 1.66
CA ARG A 165 -8.40 -10.53 2.69
C ARG A 165 -7.97 -9.50 3.73
N ASP A 166 -7.90 -9.92 4.98
CA ASP A 166 -7.63 -9.03 6.11
C ASP A 166 -6.19 -9.23 6.58
N MET A 167 -5.27 -8.45 6.00
CA MET A 167 -3.88 -8.31 6.48
C MET A 167 -3.21 -9.62 6.93
N GLU A 168 -3.13 -10.62 6.07
CA GLU A 168 -2.72 -11.98 6.48
C GLU A 168 -1.80 -12.62 5.45
N ARG A 169 -1.04 -13.63 5.88
CA ARG A 169 -0.28 -14.51 4.99
C ARG A 169 -1.24 -15.50 4.34
N ASP A 170 -1.05 -15.77 3.05
CA ASP A 170 -1.85 -16.79 2.36
C ASP A 170 -1.45 -18.19 2.81
N ASP A 171 -2.42 -19.02 3.17
CA ASP A 171 -2.21 -20.41 3.58
C ASP A 171 -1.85 -21.31 2.40
N GLU A 172 -2.41 -21.03 1.21
CA GLU A 172 -2.17 -21.83 0.01
C GLU A 172 -0.89 -21.38 -0.73
N ASN A 173 -0.53 -20.11 -0.59
CA ASN A 173 0.59 -19.46 -1.28
C ASN A 173 1.44 -18.64 -0.27
N PRO A 174 2.19 -19.29 0.63
CA PRO A 174 2.87 -18.65 1.77
C PRO A 174 3.93 -17.62 1.40
N GLU A 175 4.22 -17.43 0.12
CA GLU A 175 5.03 -16.34 -0.42
C GLU A 175 4.30 -14.98 -0.29
N PHE A 176 2.96 -14.97 -0.33
CA PHE A 176 2.18 -13.74 -0.40
C PHE A 176 1.55 -13.33 0.94
N PHE A 177 1.76 -12.08 1.31
CA PHE A 177 1.03 -11.39 2.36
C PHE A 177 -0.01 -10.45 1.73
N TYR A 178 -1.28 -10.63 2.06
CA TYR A 178 -2.34 -9.73 1.64
C TYR A 178 -2.34 -8.47 2.52
N TYR A 179 -2.31 -7.29 1.91
CA TYR A 179 -2.36 -6.02 2.64
C TYR A 179 -3.64 -5.24 2.32
N THR A 180 -4.49 -4.97 3.30
CA THR A 180 -5.75 -4.26 3.07
C THR A 180 -5.55 -2.75 3.03
N LEU A 181 -5.95 -2.12 1.94
CA LEU A 181 -5.92 -0.66 1.77
C LEU A 181 -7.13 -0.04 2.46
N VAL A 182 -6.91 0.58 3.63
CA VAL A 182 -7.98 0.95 4.59
C VAL A 182 -8.69 2.29 4.32
N SER A 183 -8.10 3.24 3.58
CA SER A 183 -8.78 4.51 3.25
C SER A 183 -8.90 4.72 1.74
N CYS A 184 -10.14 4.71 1.26
CA CYS A 184 -10.47 4.77 -0.15
C CYS A 184 -11.62 5.77 -0.40
N HIS A 185 -11.50 6.59 -1.44
CA HIS A 185 -12.55 7.42 -2.04
C HIS A 185 -12.84 8.79 -1.40
N ASP A 186 -13.62 8.87 -0.31
CA ASP A 186 -14.24 10.12 0.18
C ASP A 186 -13.96 10.39 1.66
N GLY A 187 -14.02 11.67 2.04
CA GLY A 187 -13.86 12.09 3.43
C GLY A 187 -12.51 11.70 4.02
N LEU A 188 -11.43 11.82 3.23
CA LEU A 188 -10.09 11.31 3.56
C LEU A 188 -9.62 11.64 4.98
N ALA A 189 -9.86 12.85 5.48
CA ALA A 189 -9.48 13.20 6.84
C ALA A 189 -10.27 12.42 7.91
N TRP A 190 -11.58 12.22 7.70
CA TRP A 190 -12.42 11.44 8.59
C TRP A 190 -12.05 9.95 8.51
N THR A 191 -11.90 9.39 7.31
CA THR A 191 -11.52 7.98 7.14
C THR A 191 -10.12 7.70 7.67
N ALA A 192 -9.16 8.60 7.44
CA ALA A 192 -7.81 8.51 8.00
C ALA A 192 -7.83 8.47 9.53
N ARG A 193 -8.58 9.37 10.16
CA ARG A 193 -8.71 9.38 11.64
C ARG A 193 -9.41 8.12 12.16
N ASN A 194 -10.50 7.69 11.52
CA ASN A 194 -11.23 6.51 11.98
C ASN A 194 -10.39 5.25 11.85
N THR A 195 -9.75 5.04 10.70
CA THR A 195 -8.88 3.88 10.45
C THR A 195 -7.67 3.86 11.39
N LEU A 196 -7.02 5.01 11.60
CA LEU A 196 -5.95 5.12 12.60
C LEU A 196 -6.45 4.74 14.00
N LEU A 197 -7.61 5.26 14.43
CA LEU A 197 -8.11 5.02 15.77
C LEU A 197 -8.68 3.61 15.99
N SER A 198 -9.12 2.92 14.94
CA SER A 198 -9.67 1.56 15.02
C SER A 198 -8.69 0.45 14.68
N HIS A 199 -7.74 0.69 13.76
CA HIS A 199 -6.78 -0.31 13.28
C HIS A 199 -5.31 0.03 13.62
N GLY A 200 -5.04 1.21 14.19
CA GLY A 200 -3.67 1.65 14.48
C GLY A 200 -2.85 2.03 13.24
N MET A 201 -3.48 2.08 12.05
CA MET A 201 -2.80 2.40 10.79
C MET A 201 -3.72 3.12 9.81
N VAL A 202 -3.10 3.75 8.81
CA VAL A 202 -3.80 4.41 7.70
C VAL A 202 -3.02 4.20 6.41
N SER A 203 -3.72 3.84 5.34
CA SER A 203 -3.18 3.80 3.98
C SER A 203 -4.09 4.57 3.04
N MET A 204 -3.55 5.54 2.31
CA MET A 204 -4.31 6.38 1.37
C MET A 204 -3.91 6.08 -0.08
N THR A 205 -4.89 5.75 -0.92
CA THR A 205 -4.65 5.46 -2.34
C THR A 205 -5.03 6.63 -3.24
N LEU A 206 -4.17 6.94 -4.20
CA LEU A 206 -4.46 7.87 -5.30
C LEU A 206 -4.68 7.07 -6.58
N ASN A 207 -5.92 7.04 -7.06
CA ASN A 207 -6.23 6.52 -8.38
C ASN A 207 -6.15 7.64 -9.42
N MET A 208 -5.06 7.64 -10.19
CA MET A 208 -4.82 8.69 -11.17
C MET A 208 -5.89 8.76 -12.25
N ASN A 209 -6.45 7.62 -12.68
CA ASN A 209 -7.51 7.59 -13.69
C ASN A 209 -8.74 8.40 -13.24
N GLN A 210 -9.09 8.35 -11.96
CA GLN A 210 -10.23 9.12 -11.42
C GLN A 210 -9.97 10.63 -11.36
N VAL A 211 -8.72 11.05 -11.15
CA VAL A 211 -8.31 12.46 -11.14
C VAL A 211 -8.25 13.03 -12.56
N LEU A 212 -7.84 12.19 -13.52
CA LEU A 212 -7.63 12.55 -14.92
C LEU A 212 -8.93 12.52 -15.73
N GLN A 213 -9.84 11.59 -15.42
CA GLN A 213 -11.15 11.52 -16.05
C GLN A 213 -12.08 12.49 -15.34
N THR A 214 -12.47 13.56 -16.06
CA THR A 214 -13.22 14.73 -15.60
C THR A 214 -14.63 14.46 -15.01
N SER A 215 -14.98 13.21 -14.69
CA SER A 215 -16.32 12.78 -14.26
C SER A 215 -16.43 12.38 -12.78
N GLY A 216 -15.33 12.28 -12.01
CA GLY A 216 -15.39 11.82 -10.60
C GLY A 216 -15.08 12.89 -9.55
N LYS A 217 -13.87 13.46 -9.57
CA LYS A 217 -13.43 14.57 -8.69
C LYS A 217 -12.42 15.44 -9.42
N SER A 218 -12.49 16.76 -9.26
CA SER A 218 -11.44 17.64 -9.78
C SER A 218 -10.14 17.45 -8.99
N PHE A 219 -8.99 17.59 -9.65
CA PHE A 219 -7.68 17.62 -8.98
C PHE A 219 -7.68 18.57 -7.77
N ALA A 220 -8.29 19.75 -7.90
CA ALA A 220 -8.37 20.72 -6.81
C ALA A 220 -9.10 20.19 -5.57
N LYS A 221 -10.27 19.54 -5.76
CA LYS A 221 -11.02 18.93 -4.65
C LYS A 221 -10.20 17.82 -4.01
N TRP A 222 -9.66 16.92 -4.84
CA TRP A 222 -8.85 15.80 -4.38
C TRP A 222 -7.60 16.24 -3.61
N SER A 223 -6.81 17.18 -4.16
CA SER A 223 -5.59 17.69 -3.52
C SER A 223 -5.91 18.39 -2.20
N SER A 224 -7.06 19.07 -2.12
CA SER A 224 -7.53 19.70 -0.89
C SER A 224 -7.89 18.65 0.17
N GLU A 225 -8.64 17.61 -0.19
CA GLU A 225 -9.02 16.53 0.74
C GLU A 225 -7.80 15.77 1.26
N LEU A 226 -6.84 15.46 0.38
CA LEU A 226 -5.60 14.79 0.78
C LEU A 226 -4.75 15.69 1.69
N LEU A 227 -4.58 16.96 1.33
CA LEU A 227 -3.85 17.90 2.18
C LEU A 227 -4.50 18.06 3.56
N GLN A 228 -5.82 18.06 3.62
CA GLN A 228 -6.55 18.09 4.90
C GLN A 228 -6.30 16.82 5.71
N ALA A 229 -6.35 15.63 5.08
CA ALA A 229 -6.05 14.38 5.75
C ALA A 229 -4.63 14.34 6.30
N MET A 230 -3.65 14.76 5.50
CA MET A 230 -2.25 14.86 5.94
C MET A 230 -2.09 15.79 7.15
N LYS A 231 -2.75 16.95 7.14
CA LYS A 231 -2.75 17.87 8.29
C LYS A 231 -3.40 17.27 9.53
N THR A 232 -4.52 16.55 9.39
CA THR A 232 -5.15 15.83 10.51
C THR A 232 -4.22 14.76 11.07
N LEU A 233 -3.46 14.05 10.24
CA LEU A 233 -2.52 13.04 10.70
C LEU A 233 -1.31 13.63 11.43
N GLN A 234 -0.96 14.89 11.21
CA GLN A 234 0.09 15.59 11.97
C GLN A 234 -0.31 15.85 13.45
N GLU A 235 -1.60 15.72 13.80
CA GLU A 235 -2.04 15.73 15.21
C GLU A 235 -1.52 14.52 16.00
N TYR A 236 -0.97 13.51 15.31
CA TYR A 236 -0.46 12.26 15.85
C TYR A 236 1.06 12.17 15.62
N PRO A 237 1.90 12.87 16.41
CA PRO A 237 3.34 12.99 16.15
C PRO A 237 4.10 11.65 16.27
N ALA A 238 3.53 10.66 16.94
CA ALA A 238 4.08 9.30 17.00
C ALA A 238 3.76 8.44 15.76
N LEU A 239 3.01 8.98 14.79
CA LEU A 239 2.64 8.25 13.57
C LEU A 239 3.84 8.10 12.67
N GLN A 240 4.15 6.86 12.31
CA GLN A 240 5.29 6.55 11.47
C GLN A 240 4.86 6.40 10.01
N GLN A 241 5.68 6.96 9.12
CA GLN A 241 5.53 6.78 7.69
C GLN A 241 6.26 5.50 7.27
N THR A 242 5.55 4.63 6.57
CA THR A 242 6.07 3.36 6.06
C THR A 242 5.65 3.16 4.62
N THR A 243 6.41 2.36 3.89
CA THR A 243 5.92 1.80 2.63
C THR A 243 4.88 0.69 2.90
N ILE A 244 4.25 0.15 1.85
CA ILE A 244 3.30 -0.96 2.02
C ILE A 244 4.03 -2.22 2.48
N ARG A 245 5.19 -2.51 1.88
CA ARG A 245 6.02 -3.65 2.29
C ARG A 245 6.47 -3.54 3.75
N GLU A 246 6.98 -2.36 4.15
CA GLU A 246 7.39 -2.12 5.54
C GLU A 246 6.21 -2.31 6.52
N ALA A 247 5.02 -1.85 6.15
CA ALA A 247 3.82 -2.06 6.96
C ALA A 247 3.42 -3.53 7.05
N ALA A 248 3.43 -4.26 5.93
CA ALA A 248 3.11 -5.70 5.88
C ALA A 248 4.03 -6.51 6.81
N VAL A 249 5.35 -6.28 6.75
CA VAL A 249 6.32 -6.94 7.65
C VAL A 249 5.99 -6.68 9.12
N ARG A 250 5.67 -5.43 9.50
CA ARG A 250 5.35 -5.09 10.89
C ARG A 250 4.05 -5.73 11.38
N ILE A 251 3.04 -5.79 10.51
CA ILE A 251 1.76 -6.41 10.84
C ILE A 251 1.95 -7.91 11.03
N GLU A 252 2.65 -8.56 10.11
CA GLU A 252 2.93 -9.99 10.20
C GLU A 252 3.76 -10.33 11.45
N GLN A 253 4.79 -9.53 11.76
CA GLN A 253 5.56 -9.66 13.01
C GLN A 253 4.65 -9.57 14.24
N THR A 254 3.70 -8.62 14.22
CA THR A 254 2.74 -8.44 15.31
C THR A 254 1.77 -9.61 15.45
N GLN A 255 1.35 -10.20 14.33
CA GLN A 255 0.43 -11.36 14.32
C GLN A 255 1.12 -12.65 14.79
N LYS A 256 2.41 -12.81 14.51
CA LYS A 256 3.22 -13.94 15.00
C LYS A 256 3.63 -13.78 16.46
N ALA A 257 3.40 -12.60 17.06
CA ALA A 257 3.86 -12.33 18.40
C ALA A 257 3.16 -13.21 19.44
N THR A 258 3.96 -13.88 20.27
CA THR A 258 3.47 -14.69 21.38
C THR A 258 3.73 -13.98 22.71
N TYR A 259 2.76 -14.06 23.62
CA TYR A 259 2.82 -13.35 24.90
C TYR A 259 2.60 -14.32 26.06
N ARG A 260 3.47 -14.22 27.07
CA ARG A 260 3.27 -14.86 28.38
C ARG A 260 3.28 -13.77 29.43
N TYR A 261 2.34 -13.78 30.35
CA TYR A 261 2.31 -12.78 31.41
C TYR A 261 2.04 -13.40 32.78
N LYS A 262 2.55 -12.72 33.82
CA LYS A 262 2.28 -13.04 35.22
C LYS A 262 1.89 -11.78 35.95
N ASP A 263 0.72 -11.83 36.57
CA ASP A 263 0.22 -10.74 37.40
C ASP A 263 0.89 -10.77 38.77
N MET A 264 1.52 -9.66 39.17
CA MET A 264 2.19 -9.47 40.45
C MET A 264 1.47 -8.36 41.23
N GLU A 265 1.85 -8.10 42.49
CA GLU A 265 1.16 -7.10 43.31
C GLU A 265 1.25 -5.69 42.68
N ASP A 266 2.45 -5.25 42.31
CA ASP A 266 2.73 -3.89 41.83
C ASP A 266 2.91 -3.78 40.30
N PHE A 267 3.02 -4.90 39.59
CA PHE A 267 3.33 -4.91 38.16
C PHE A 267 2.79 -6.15 37.45
N ILE A 268 2.80 -6.10 36.12
CA ILE A 268 2.56 -7.25 35.23
C ILE A 268 3.90 -7.58 34.55
N ASP A 269 4.41 -8.78 34.79
CA ASP A 269 5.60 -9.30 34.09
C ASP A 269 5.16 -9.87 32.75
N VAL A 270 5.71 -9.39 31.64
CA VAL A 270 5.33 -9.83 30.29
C VAL A 270 6.58 -10.28 29.53
N GLU A 271 6.53 -11.49 28.99
CA GLU A 271 7.53 -12.05 28.08
C GLU A 271 6.91 -12.15 26.67
N ILE A 272 7.48 -11.43 25.72
CA ILE A 272 7.20 -11.51 24.29
C ILE A 272 8.18 -12.53 23.67
N GLY A 273 7.64 -13.55 23.02
CA GLY A 273 8.40 -14.61 22.36
C GLY A 273 8.76 -14.27 20.91
N GLU A 274 8.33 -15.13 19.98
CA GLU A 274 8.44 -14.86 18.54
C GLU A 274 7.88 -13.47 18.19
N GLY A 275 8.44 -12.79 17.17
CA GLY A 275 7.96 -11.49 16.71
C GLY A 275 8.37 -10.26 17.54
N PHE A 276 9.17 -10.43 18.60
CA PHE A 276 9.56 -9.34 19.50
C PHE A 276 10.39 -8.21 18.86
N GLU A 277 11.34 -8.53 17.97
CA GLU A 277 12.42 -7.60 17.61
C GLU A 277 11.90 -6.29 17.01
N GLY A 278 12.13 -5.17 17.72
CA GLY A 278 11.70 -3.84 17.29
C GLY A 278 10.18 -3.61 17.32
N MET A 279 9.43 -4.47 18.02
CA MET A 279 7.97 -4.43 18.04
C MET A 279 7.41 -3.13 18.62
N GLN A 280 6.40 -2.61 17.92
CA GLN A 280 5.70 -1.39 18.29
C GLN A 280 4.19 -1.65 18.35
N LEU A 281 3.58 -1.28 19.48
CA LEU A 281 2.18 -1.54 19.78
C LEU A 281 1.43 -0.22 19.94
N ALA A 282 0.32 -0.08 19.22
CA ALA A 282 -0.67 0.96 19.49
C ALA A 282 -1.62 0.45 20.58
N ILE A 283 -1.48 0.96 21.81
CA ILE A 283 -2.30 0.55 22.95
C ILE A 283 -3.28 1.66 23.28
N ARG A 284 -4.57 1.33 23.31
CA ARG A 284 -5.60 2.20 23.88
C ARG A 284 -5.83 1.81 25.34
N SER A 285 -5.74 2.77 26.26
CA SER A 285 -5.96 2.53 27.68
C SER A 285 -6.74 3.67 28.31
N SER A 286 -7.74 3.32 29.13
CA SER A 286 -8.47 4.28 29.98
C SER A 286 -7.68 4.69 31.23
N ILE A 287 -6.57 3.99 31.51
CA ILE A 287 -5.65 4.28 32.60
C ILE A 287 -4.33 4.76 31.99
N PRO A 288 -3.70 5.84 32.50
CA PRO A 288 -2.41 6.28 32.01
C PRO A 288 -1.38 5.15 32.05
N LEU A 289 -0.81 4.81 30.90
CA LEU A 289 0.33 3.91 30.85
C LEU A 289 1.56 4.64 31.39
N LEU A 290 2.15 4.10 32.45
CA LEU A 290 3.37 4.62 33.04
C LEU A 290 4.59 4.01 32.33
N PRO A 291 5.70 4.76 32.21
CA PRO A 291 6.98 4.17 31.79
C PRO A 291 7.36 3.01 32.72
N GLY A 292 7.85 1.92 32.14
CA GLY A 292 8.27 0.73 32.87
C GLY A 292 9.65 0.26 32.41
N GLU A 293 10.01 -0.96 32.79
CA GLU A 293 11.26 -1.58 32.35
C GLU A 293 11.06 -2.26 30.99
N GLY A 294 11.98 -2.02 30.06
CA GLY A 294 12.05 -2.75 28.78
C GLY A 294 11.18 -2.19 27.65
N TYR A 295 10.53 -1.04 27.83
CA TYR A 295 9.78 -0.35 26.77
C TYR A 295 9.80 1.18 26.94
N SER A 296 9.50 1.89 25.86
CA SER A 296 9.24 3.33 25.87
C SER A 296 7.83 3.64 25.39
N ILE A 297 7.22 4.69 25.94
CA ILE A 297 5.88 5.16 25.55
C ILE A 297 6.00 6.52 24.84
N ALA A 298 5.29 6.68 23.73
CA ALA A 298 4.92 7.97 23.18
C ALA A 298 3.40 8.08 23.09
N THR A 299 2.84 9.26 23.35
CA THR A 299 1.38 9.46 23.33
C THR A 299 0.90 9.83 21.93
N TYR A 300 -0.08 9.09 21.38
CA TYR A 300 -0.78 9.40 20.13
C TYR A 300 -1.95 10.37 20.36
N SER A 301 -2.78 10.07 21.36
CA SER A 301 -3.95 10.86 21.79
C SER A 301 -4.17 10.68 23.30
N HIS A 302 -5.17 11.33 23.87
CA HIS A 302 -5.45 11.30 25.32
C HIS A 302 -5.49 9.87 25.93
N ASP A 303 -5.90 8.88 25.14
CA ASP A 303 -6.09 7.48 25.54
C ASP A 303 -5.33 6.47 24.68
N MET A 304 -4.46 6.91 23.76
CA MET A 304 -3.72 6.03 22.84
C MET A 304 -2.22 6.27 22.93
N TYR A 305 -1.48 5.17 23.01
CA TYR A 305 -0.05 5.14 23.28
C TYR A 305 0.67 4.29 22.23
N LEU A 306 1.78 4.80 21.71
CA LEU A 306 2.77 4.00 21.01
C LEU A 306 3.72 3.42 22.04
N VAL A 307 3.69 2.11 22.23
CA VAL A 307 4.63 1.38 23.07
C VAL A 307 5.67 0.75 22.17
N THR A 308 6.93 1.15 22.32
CA THR A 308 8.07 0.53 21.62
C THR A 308 8.79 -0.40 22.58
N LEU A 309 8.83 -1.69 22.26
CA LEU A 309 9.48 -2.69 23.06
C LEU A 309 11.00 -2.65 22.80
N GLN A 310 11.77 -2.59 23.88
CA GLN A 310 13.24 -2.56 23.85
C GLN A 310 13.83 -3.89 24.34
N GLN A 311 13.05 -4.67 25.10
CA GLN A 311 13.43 -5.97 25.64
C GLN A 311 12.26 -6.95 25.50
N ALA A 312 12.58 -8.23 25.25
CA ALA A 312 11.60 -9.30 25.16
C ALA A 312 10.87 -9.54 26.49
N LYS A 313 11.45 -9.06 27.60
CA LYS A 313 10.84 -9.08 28.93
C LYS A 313 10.59 -7.66 29.38
N ILE A 314 9.36 -7.35 29.69
CA ILE A 314 8.94 -6.02 30.13
C ILE A 314 8.17 -6.10 31.45
N LYS A 315 8.21 -5.01 32.21
CA LYS A 315 7.39 -4.85 33.43
C LYS A 315 6.48 -3.65 33.29
N ILE A 316 5.18 -3.92 33.22
CA ILE A 316 4.14 -2.88 33.17
C ILE A 316 3.72 -2.56 34.61
N LEU A 317 3.96 -1.33 35.06
CA LEU A 317 3.56 -0.89 36.39
C LEU A 317 2.04 -0.69 36.47
N LYS A 318 1.46 -1.02 37.62
CA LYS A 318 0.04 -0.77 37.94
C LYS A 318 -0.21 0.61 38.51
#